data_AF-A0A357AFA6-F1
#
_entry.id   AF-A0A357AFA6-F1
#
_cell.length_a   1.000
_cell.length_b   1.000
_cell.length_c   1.000
_cell.angle_alpha   90.00
_cell.angle_beta   90.00
_cell.angle_gamma   90.00
#
_symmetry.space_group_name_H-M   'P 1'
#
loop_
_entity.id
_entity.type
_entity.pdbx_description
1 polymer ?
#
loop_
_entity_poly.entity_id
_entity_poly.type
_entity_poly.pdbx_seq_one_letter_code
_entity_poly.pdbx_strand_id
1 'polypeptide(L)'
;PIPPDTVFSKANGGMYDIVVAMYHDQGHIPLKVVGFVYDQAKQQWKSVSGVNITLGLPIIRASVDHGTAFDQAGKGTATSESLENAIHYGVRMALSKKKK
;
A
#
# COMPACT_ATOMS: atom_id res chain seq x y z
N PRO A 1 -2.65 17.35 -17.24
CA PRO A 1 -1.62 16.37 -16.80
C PRO A 1 -0.61 17.09 -15.89
N ILE A 2 -0.12 16.44 -14.83
CA ILE A 2 0.84 17.02 -13.87
C ILE A 2 2.13 16.19 -13.95
N PRO A 3 3.33 16.81 -13.95
CA PRO A 3 4.59 16.08 -13.91
C PRO A 3 4.69 15.15 -12.68
N PRO A 4 5.07 13.87 -12.85
CA PRO A 4 5.05 12.86 -11.79
C PRO A 4 5.98 13.22 -10.63
N ASP A 5 7.15 13.78 -10.90
CA ASP A 5 8.11 14.28 -9.92
C ASP A 5 7.50 15.33 -8.96
N THR A 6 6.52 16.12 -9.42
CA THR A 6 5.84 17.11 -8.58
C THR A 6 4.55 16.61 -7.95
N VAL A 7 3.78 15.74 -8.63
CA VAL A 7 2.45 15.31 -8.18
C VAL A 7 2.52 14.51 -6.88
N PHE A 8 3.54 13.66 -6.71
CA PHE A 8 3.67 12.83 -5.50
C PHE A 8 4.04 13.66 -4.27
N SER A 9 4.88 14.70 -4.42
CA SER A 9 5.17 15.62 -3.32
C SER A 9 3.91 16.40 -2.90
N LYS A 10 3.09 16.84 -3.86
CA LYS A 10 1.83 17.54 -3.59
C LYS A 10 0.79 16.63 -2.93
N ALA A 11 0.67 15.38 -3.40
CA ALA A 11 -0.21 14.38 -2.80
C ALA A 11 0.23 14.03 -1.36
N ASN A 12 1.53 13.84 -1.13
CA ASN A 12 2.06 13.63 0.22
C ASN A 12 1.84 14.85 1.13
N GLY A 13 1.79 16.05 0.56
CA GLY A 13 1.42 17.30 1.25
C GLY A 13 -0.09 17.49 1.47
N GLY A 14 -0.94 16.53 1.10
CA GLY A 14 -2.39 16.57 1.32
C GLY A 14 -3.17 17.39 0.28
N MET A 15 -2.56 17.80 -0.83
CA MET A 15 -3.26 18.56 -1.88
C MET A 15 -4.19 17.69 -2.74
N TYR A 16 -4.01 16.37 -2.72
CA TYR A 16 -4.76 15.40 -3.51
C TYR A 16 -5.08 14.17 -2.68
N ASP A 17 -6.31 13.64 -2.79
CA ASP A 17 -6.70 12.38 -2.16
C ASP A 17 -6.13 11.16 -2.90
N ILE A 18 -6.02 11.23 -4.23
CA ILE A 18 -5.60 10.13 -5.11
C ILE A 18 -4.74 10.67 -6.26
N VAL A 19 -3.71 9.91 -6.65
CA VAL A 19 -2.92 10.13 -7.87
C VAL A 19 -3.14 8.97 -8.84
N VAL A 20 -3.38 9.30 -10.12
CA VAL A 20 -3.44 8.31 -11.20
C VAL A 20 -2.13 8.34 -11.97
N ALA A 21 -1.33 7.28 -11.82
CA ALA A 21 -0.10 7.08 -12.59
C ALA A 21 -0.42 6.41 -13.94
N MET A 22 0.37 6.70 -14.97
CA MET A 22 0.18 6.15 -16.32
C MET A 22 0.75 4.75 -16.47
N TYR A 23 1.74 4.39 -15.67
CA TYR A 23 2.36 3.07 -15.67
C TYR A 23 2.85 2.67 -14.29
N HIS A 24 3.11 1.37 -14.11
CA HIS A 24 3.39 0.73 -12.83
C HIS A 24 4.47 1.43 -12.00
N ASP A 25 5.69 1.53 -12.53
CA ASP A 25 6.83 2.05 -11.76
C ASP A 25 6.69 3.55 -11.45
N GLN A 26 5.95 4.30 -12.27
CA GLN A 26 5.67 5.71 -12.01
C GLN A 26 4.92 5.91 -10.68
N GLY A 27 3.99 5.00 -10.35
CA GLY A 27 3.23 5.06 -9.09
C GLY A 27 3.84 4.24 -7.96
N HIS A 28 4.40 3.06 -8.27
CA HIS A 28 4.90 2.15 -7.24
C HIS A 28 6.21 2.62 -6.59
N ILE A 29 7.14 3.22 -7.36
CA ILE A 29 8.38 3.76 -6.78
C ILE A 29 8.08 4.78 -5.68
N PRO A 30 7.34 5.89 -5.92
CA PRO A 30 7.10 6.90 -4.90
C PRO A 30 6.29 6.37 -3.71
N LEU A 31 5.30 5.50 -3.95
CA LEU A 31 4.54 4.86 -2.87
C LEU A 31 5.47 4.07 -1.93
N LYS A 32 6.37 3.26 -2.51
CA LYS A 32 7.31 2.42 -1.74
C LYS A 32 8.39 3.24 -1.07
N VAL A 33 8.87 4.35 -1.66
CA VAL A 33 9.85 5.24 -1.01
C VAL A 33 9.31 5.82 0.30
N VAL A 34 8.01 6.14 0.37
CA VAL A 34 7.38 6.63 1.61
C VAL A 34 7.11 5.49 2.60
N GLY A 35 6.76 4.30 2.11
CA GLY A 35 6.41 3.14 2.96
C GLY A 35 7.58 2.26 3.44
N PHE A 36 8.69 2.21 2.70
CA PHE A 36 9.87 1.40 3.02
C PHE A 36 10.95 2.28 3.66
N VAL A 37 10.83 2.51 4.96
CA VAL A 37 11.84 3.27 5.72
C VAL A 37 12.74 2.32 6.48
N TYR A 38 14.05 2.44 6.30
CA TYR A 38 15.03 1.68 7.08
C TYR A 38 15.13 2.26 8.50
N ASP A 39 14.91 1.42 9.51
CA ASP A 39 15.13 1.77 10.92
C ASP A 39 16.61 1.55 11.26
N GLN A 40 17.37 2.64 11.31
CA GLN A 40 18.80 2.59 11.64
C GLN A 40 19.09 2.09 13.05
N ALA A 41 18.19 2.34 14.02
CA ALA A 41 18.41 1.92 15.40
C ALA A 41 18.24 0.41 15.54
N LYS A 42 17.28 -0.18 14.81
CA LYS A 42 17.01 -1.62 14.80
C LYS A 42 17.78 -2.38 13.73
N GLN A 43 18.51 -1.66 12.86
CA GLN A 43 19.21 -2.20 11.69
C GLN A 43 18.29 -3.06 10.80
N GLN A 44 17.04 -2.66 10.67
CA GLN A 44 15.99 -3.44 10.01
C GLN A 44 15.09 -2.52 9.16
N TRP A 45 14.55 -3.06 8.07
CA TRP A 45 13.51 -2.37 7.32
C TRP A 45 12.22 -2.34 8.14
N LYS A 46 11.55 -1.18 8.20
CA LYS A 46 10.19 -1.13 8.74
C LYS A 46 9.25 -1.92 7.83
N SER A 47 8.25 -2.49 8.48
CA SER A 47 7.19 -3.22 7.81
C SER A 47 6.39 -2.29 6.89
N VAL A 48 5.97 -2.84 5.75
CA VAL A 48 5.33 -2.12 4.66
C VAL A 48 3.83 -2.13 4.92
N SER A 49 3.25 -0.95 5.15
CA SER A 49 1.83 -0.83 5.49
C SER A 49 0.90 -0.66 4.28
N GLY A 50 1.42 -0.85 3.06
CA GLY A 50 0.65 -0.71 1.81
C GLY A 50 -0.46 -1.77 1.66
N VAL A 51 -1.57 -1.37 1.01
CA VAL A 51 -2.69 -2.24 0.65
C VAL A 51 -2.99 -2.12 -0.83
N ASN A 52 -3.05 -3.26 -1.54
CA ASN A 52 -3.48 -3.31 -2.93
C ASN A 52 -5.00 -3.52 -2.99
N ILE A 53 -5.71 -2.58 -3.61
CA ILE A 53 -7.16 -2.65 -3.79
C ILE A 53 -7.47 -2.74 -5.28
N THR A 54 -8.27 -3.72 -5.68
CA THR A 54 -8.74 -3.82 -7.07
C THR A 54 -10.11 -3.17 -7.21
N LEU A 55 -10.16 -2.11 -8.01
CA LEU A 55 -11.39 -1.41 -8.37
C LEU A 55 -12.04 -2.06 -9.60
N GLY A 56 -13.36 -1.99 -9.69
CA GLY A 56 -14.14 -2.46 -10.85
C GLY A 56 -14.67 -3.90 -10.77
N LEU A 57 -14.30 -4.67 -9.74
CA LEU A 57 -14.86 -6.01 -9.52
C LEU A 57 -16.26 -5.96 -8.86
N PRO A 58 -17.11 -7.00 -9.03
CA PRO A 58 -18.40 -7.10 -8.35
C PRO A 58 -18.29 -7.44 -6.85
N ILE A 59 -17.07 -7.68 -6.37
CA ILE A 59 -16.74 -8.00 -4.98
C ILE A 59 -15.69 -7.03 -4.44
N ILE A 60 -15.60 -6.91 -3.11
CA ILE A 60 -14.51 -6.20 -2.46
C ILE A 60 -13.28 -7.10 -2.52
N ARG A 61 -12.19 -6.60 -3.12
CA ARG A 61 -10.90 -7.31 -3.18
C ARG A 61 -9.78 -6.38 -2.72
N ALA A 62 -9.19 -6.73 -1.58
CA ALA A 62 -7.97 -6.16 -1.04
C ALA A 62 -6.91 -7.26 -0.91
N SER A 63 -5.64 -6.88 -0.98
CA SER A 63 -4.49 -7.79 -0.95
C SER A 63 -3.30 -7.10 -0.28
N VAL A 64 -2.37 -7.92 0.22
CA VAL A 64 -1.04 -7.48 0.66
C VAL A 64 -0.26 -6.79 -0.48
N ASP A 65 0.68 -5.92 -0.13
CA ASP A 65 1.57 -5.21 -1.07
C ASP A 65 2.99 -5.81 -1.15
N HIS A 66 3.21 -6.96 -0.51
CA HIS A 66 4.46 -7.72 -0.57
C HIS A 66 4.33 -8.98 -1.43
N GLY A 67 5.49 -9.53 -1.82
CA GLY A 67 5.59 -10.82 -2.51
C GLY A 67 5.55 -12.00 -1.53
N THR A 68 5.95 -13.18 -2.00
CA THR A 68 5.87 -14.43 -1.23
C THR A 68 6.90 -14.55 -0.10
N ALA A 69 8.02 -13.81 -0.17
CA ALA A 69 9.10 -13.84 0.82
C ALA A 69 9.50 -15.28 1.24
N PHE A 70 9.82 -16.14 0.26
CA PHE A 70 10.12 -17.56 0.50
C PHE A 70 11.27 -17.77 1.49
N ASP A 71 12.22 -16.84 1.53
CA ASP A 71 13.33 -16.82 2.48
C ASP A 71 12.87 -16.62 3.93
N GLN A 72 11.64 -16.17 4.18
CA GLN A 72 11.05 -15.97 5.52
C GLN A 72 10.06 -17.07 5.91
N ALA A 73 9.70 -17.97 4.99
CA ALA A 73 8.69 -19.00 5.23
C ALA A 73 9.13 -19.95 6.37
N GLY A 74 8.23 -20.17 7.34
CA GLY A 74 8.47 -21.06 8.48
C GLY A 74 9.41 -20.53 9.56
N LYS A 75 9.96 -19.32 9.41
CA LYS A 75 10.92 -18.74 10.37
C LYS A 75 10.28 -17.95 11.50
N GLY A 76 9.00 -17.60 11.38
CA GLY A 76 8.28 -16.77 12.37
C GLY A 76 8.73 -15.31 12.42
N THR A 77 9.50 -14.86 11.43
CA THR A 77 10.10 -13.51 11.34
C THR A 77 9.35 -12.56 10.41
N ALA A 78 8.33 -13.04 9.69
CA ALA A 78 7.52 -12.22 8.80
C ALA A 78 6.57 -11.31 9.60
N THR A 79 6.35 -10.11 9.08
CA THR A 79 5.38 -9.14 9.61
C THR A 79 3.98 -9.41 9.04
N SER A 80 2.95 -9.37 9.89
CA SER A 80 1.54 -9.50 9.51
C SER A 80 0.87 -8.17 9.13
N GLU A 81 1.55 -7.03 9.29
CA GLU A 81 0.94 -5.71 9.22
C GLU A 81 0.24 -5.41 7.88
N SER A 82 0.85 -5.77 6.73
CA SER A 82 0.22 -5.55 5.42
C SER A 82 -1.07 -6.38 5.27
N LEU A 83 -1.08 -7.61 5.82
CA LEU A 83 -2.27 -8.46 5.78
C LEU A 83 -3.36 -7.91 6.70
N GLU A 84 -3.02 -7.50 7.92
CA GLU A 84 -3.94 -6.85 8.85
C GLU A 84 -4.54 -5.58 8.22
N ASN A 85 -3.72 -4.72 7.62
CA ASN A 85 -4.18 -3.54 6.92
C ASN A 85 -5.13 -3.87 5.76
N ALA A 86 -4.82 -4.91 4.96
CA ALA A 86 -5.69 -5.34 3.88
C ALA A 86 -7.06 -5.83 4.40
N ILE A 87 -7.07 -6.58 5.50
CA ILE A 87 -8.31 -7.01 6.17
C ILE A 87 -9.08 -5.80 6.68
N HIS A 88 -8.43 -4.86 7.38
CA HIS A 88 -9.06 -3.66 7.90
C HIS A 88 -9.66 -2.78 6.80
N TYR A 89 -8.97 -2.62 5.67
CA TYR A 89 -9.52 -1.94 4.50
C TYR A 89 -10.72 -2.68 3.90
N GLY A 90 -10.66 -4.01 3.80
CA GLY A 90 -11.79 -4.83 3.38
C GLY A 90 -13.03 -4.61 4.26
N VAL A 91 -12.86 -4.65 5.58
CA VAL A 91 -13.93 -4.36 6.56
C VAL A 91 -14.44 -2.93 6.40
N ARG A 92 -13.54 -1.93 6.30
CA ARG A 92 -13.92 -0.53 6.11
C ARG A 92 -14.74 -0.33 4.84
N MET A 93 -14.34 -0.94 3.73
CA MET A 93 -15.07 -0.89 2.46
C MET A 93 -16.42 -1.58 2.56
N ALA A 94 -16.51 -2.71 3.28
CA ALA A 94 -17.77 -3.42 3.49
C ALA A 94 -18.76 -2.60 4.33
N LEU A 95 -18.29 -1.96 5.40
CA LEU A 95 -19.11 -1.08 6.25
C LEU A 95 -19.49 0.22 5.55
N SER A 96 -18.60 0.76 4.70
CA SER A 96 -18.85 1.96 3.89
C SER A 96 -19.77 1.68 2.71
N LYS A 97 -20.04 0.40 2.39
CA LYS A 97 -21.06 -0.03 1.45
C LYS A 97 -22.45 0.24 2.06
N LYS A 98 -22.80 1.51 2.27
CA LYS A 98 -24.14 1.92 2.69
C LYS A 98 -25.12 1.57 1.57
N LYS A 99 -26.18 0.86 1.97
CA LYS A 99 -27.43 0.54 1.26
C LYS A 99 -27.60 1.41 0.02
N LYS A 100 -27.37 0.82 -1.16
CA LYS A 100 -28.17 1.25 -2.32
C LYS A 100 -29.62 0.92 -2.02
#